data_AF-A0A819M806-F1
#
_entry.id   AF-A0A819M806-F1
#
_cell.length_a   1.000
_cell.length_b   1.000
_cell.length_c   1.000
_cell.angle_alpha   90.00
_cell.angle_beta   90.00
_cell.angle_gamma   90.00
#
_symmetry.space_group_name_H-M   'P 1'
#
loop_
_entity.id
_entity.type
_entity.pdbx_description
1 polymer ?
#
loop_
_entity_poly.entity_id
_entity_poly.type
_entity_poly.pdbx_seq_one_letter_code
_entity_poly.pdbx_strand_id
1 'polypeptide(L)'
;VAVDEKFSEPLALVDLFGFRGEKTSNSSAYMEHYEKALKRIWEIYSNKDKIIVIEEDLILSPDFLYTLALLSETFRKDETIDAIQMWNPNSYDSINGSIELIYRVDQFYGLGYLLRRSFYEKYIKNSFKDCCSKRVWEKWTFSDTSSFLMPDVSRVFRRPIDGNRVNNIYLETLFNQKRKTSLNPFPPLSNIDILRKDKYDAQLTKSANSATLIKSLKKCETIDNNVYNLIENQNTSDTFIYVYHQGSLNDVTSLLPILSCFKLFPHEPLGLYHGILRFSSNKYHFYLVGSKSPLYINV
;
A
#
# COMPACT_ATOMS: atom_id res chain seq x y z
N VAL A 1 0.68 -3.02 23.83
CA VAL A 1 0.28 -4.19 23.00
C VAL A 1 -1.12 -4.58 23.43
N ALA A 2 -2.10 -4.51 22.52
CA ALA A 2 -3.43 -5.03 22.82
C ALA A 2 -3.39 -6.56 22.70
N VAL A 3 -3.87 -7.27 23.71
CA VAL A 3 -3.83 -8.74 23.77
C VAL A 3 -5.21 -9.25 24.14
N ASP A 4 -5.72 -10.22 23.40
CA ASP A 4 -6.97 -10.90 23.77
C ASP A 4 -6.75 -11.70 25.05
N GLU A 5 -7.57 -11.45 26.07
CA GLU A 5 -7.43 -12.07 27.41
C GLU A 5 -7.46 -13.60 27.39
N LYS A 6 -7.99 -14.20 26.32
CA LYS A 6 -7.99 -15.65 26.09
C LYS A 6 -6.57 -16.23 26.03
N PHE A 7 -5.56 -15.44 25.64
CA PHE A 7 -4.19 -15.90 25.45
C PHE A 7 -3.27 -15.34 26.53
N SER A 8 -2.83 -16.21 27.45
CA SER A 8 -1.93 -15.84 28.55
C SER A 8 -0.47 -15.69 28.10
N GLU A 9 -0.02 -16.50 27.14
CA GLU A 9 1.36 -16.50 26.66
C GLU A 9 1.78 -15.18 25.98
N PRO A 10 1.00 -14.58 25.06
CA PRO A 10 1.35 -13.28 24.48
C PRO A 10 1.49 -12.17 25.52
N LEU A 11 0.69 -12.19 26.59
CA LEU A 11 0.82 -11.22 27.67
C LEU A 11 2.13 -11.41 28.45
N ALA A 12 2.52 -12.65 28.75
CA ALA A 12 3.79 -12.93 29.41
C ALA A 12 4.99 -12.45 28.58
N LEU A 13 4.92 -12.56 27.24
CA LEU A 13 5.94 -12.00 26.34
C LEU A 13 5.97 -10.47 26.40
N VAL A 14 4.80 -9.82 26.41
CA VAL A 14 4.70 -8.36 26.55
C VAL A 14 5.36 -7.88 27.85
N ASP A 15 5.09 -8.56 28.96
CA ASP A 15 5.68 -8.26 30.26
C ASP A 15 7.19 -8.52 30.28
N LEU A 16 7.66 -9.62 29.68
CA LEU A 16 9.08 -9.99 29.57
C LEU A 16 9.91 -8.88 28.90
N PHE A 17 9.38 -8.26 27.86
CA PHE A 17 10.05 -7.17 27.13
C PHE A 17 9.77 -5.77 27.72
N GLY A 18 9.05 -5.68 28.84
CA GLY A 18 8.76 -4.41 29.51
C GLY A 18 7.80 -3.50 28.76
N PHE A 19 6.99 -4.06 27.84
CA PHE A 19 5.95 -3.30 27.15
C PHE A 19 4.67 -3.25 27.98
N ARG A 20 3.86 -2.21 27.78
CA ARG A 20 2.52 -2.13 28.38
C ARG A 20 1.54 -3.03 27.64
N GLY A 21 1.03 -4.06 28.31
CA GLY A 21 -0.07 -4.90 27.84
C GLY A 21 -1.44 -4.28 28.13
N GLU A 22 -2.34 -4.29 27.15
CA GLU A 22 -3.73 -3.89 27.29
C GLU A 22 -4.62 -5.09 26.96
N LYS A 23 -5.26 -5.66 27.98
CA LYS A 23 -6.17 -6.78 27.78
C LYS A 23 -7.46 -6.31 27.12
N THR A 24 -7.89 -7.01 26.07
CA THR A 24 -9.24 -6.89 25.53
C THR A 24 -10.06 -8.10 25.94
N SER A 25 -11.36 -7.91 26.14
CA SER A 25 -12.30 -9.02 26.39
C SER A 25 -12.22 -10.09 25.29
N ASN A 26 -12.47 -11.34 25.65
CA ASN A 26 -12.46 -12.50 24.76
C ASN A 26 -13.20 -12.24 23.43
N SER A 27 -12.58 -12.60 22.31
CA SER A 27 -13.12 -12.45 20.96
C SER A 27 -13.29 -13.79 20.25
N SER A 28 -14.36 -13.91 19.48
CA SER A 28 -14.67 -15.11 18.69
C SER A 28 -13.81 -15.24 17.43
N ALA A 29 -13.35 -14.11 16.89
CA ALA A 29 -12.55 -14.03 15.68
C ALA A 29 -11.53 -12.88 15.75
N TYR A 30 -10.54 -12.94 14.86
CA TYR A 30 -9.48 -11.93 14.79
C TYR A 30 -10.01 -10.51 14.58
N MET A 31 -10.97 -10.31 13.67
CA MET A 31 -11.46 -8.96 13.36
C MET A 31 -12.23 -8.34 14.52
N GLU A 32 -12.88 -9.14 15.36
CA GLU A 32 -13.53 -8.67 16.59
C GLU A 32 -12.48 -8.20 17.61
N HIS A 33 -11.39 -8.95 17.77
CA HIS A 33 -10.27 -8.52 18.60
C HIS A 33 -9.66 -7.22 18.08
N TYR A 34 -9.47 -7.11 16.76
CA TYR A 34 -8.93 -5.93 16.10
C TYR A 34 -9.78 -4.67 16.36
N GLU A 35 -11.09 -4.78 16.21
CA GLU A 35 -12.04 -3.69 16.50
C GLU A 35 -11.95 -3.24 17.96
N LYS A 36 -11.98 -4.20 18.91
CA LYS A 36 -11.85 -3.93 20.34
C LYS A 36 -10.51 -3.27 20.66
N ALA A 37 -9.42 -3.74 20.08
CA ALA A 37 -8.08 -3.20 20.28
C ALA A 37 -7.98 -1.74 19.77
N LEU A 38 -8.47 -1.46 18.56
CA LEU A 38 -8.51 -0.09 18.03
C LEU A 38 -9.32 0.84 18.93
N LYS A 39 -10.54 0.42 19.30
CA LYS A 39 -11.42 1.20 20.18
C LYS A 39 -10.74 1.50 21.52
N ARG A 40 -10.13 0.48 22.13
CA ARG A 40 -9.46 0.59 23.43
C ARG A 40 -8.30 1.57 23.41
N ILE A 41 -7.48 1.56 22.36
CA ILE A 41 -6.34 2.47 22.23
C ILE A 41 -6.81 3.94 22.13
N TRP A 42 -7.87 4.21 21.38
CA TRP A 42 -8.44 5.56 21.29
C TRP A 42 -9.07 6.05 22.60
N GLU A 43 -9.63 5.15 23.40
CA GLU A 43 -10.14 5.47 24.74
C GLU A 43 -9.01 5.84 25.72
N ILE A 44 -7.92 5.06 25.74
CA ILE A 44 -6.77 5.30 26.62
C ILE A 44 -6.05 6.60 26.24
N TYR A 45 -5.85 6.82 24.94
CA TYR A 45 -5.09 7.95 24.40
C TYR A 45 -6.01 8.98 23.74
N SER A 46 -7.04 9.39 24.48
CA SER A 46 -8.12 10.28 24.00
C SER A 46 -7.68 11.71 23.65
N ASN A 47 -6.43 12.09 23.91
CA ASN A 47 -5.86 13.37 23.48
C ASN A 47 -4.96 13.27 22.24
N LYS A 48 -4.79 12.07 21.67
CA LYS A 48 -3.99 11.86 20.45
C LYS A 48 -4.89 11.96 19.22
N ASP A 49 -4.32 12.52 18.15
CA ASP A 49 -4.94 12.71 16.84
C ASP A 49 -4.56 11.60 15.85
N LYS A 50 -3.54 10.81 16.15
CA LYS A 50 -2.99 9.76 15.30
C LYS A 50 -2.48 8.57 16.13
N ILE A 51 -2.54 7.37 15.55
CA ILE A 51 -1.94 6.15 16.12
C ILE A 51 -1.18 5.39 15.05
N ILE A 52 -0.15 4.65 15.46
CA ILE A 52 0.52 3.67 14.60
C ILE A 52 -0.04 2.29 14.97
N VAL A 53 -0.48 1.52 13.97
CA VAL A 53 -1.00 0.16 14.13
C VAL A 53 -0.04 -0.82 13.47
N ILE A 54 0.44 -1.79 14.25
CA ILE A 54 1.38 -2.84 13.84
C ILE A 54 0.80 -4.18 14.27
N GLU A 55 0.66 -5.11 13.32
CA GLU A 55 0.24 -6.48 13.58
C GLU A 55 1.43 -7.35 14.00
N GLU A 56 1.18 -8.42 14.77
CA GLU A 56 2.22 -9.29 15.34
C GLU A 56 3.01 -10.09 14.29
N ASP A 57 2.48 -10.22 13.07
CA ASP A 57 3.12 -10.95 11.97
C ASP A 57 4.07 -10.09 11.12
N LEU A 58 4.29 -8.83 11.53
CA LEU A 58 5.15 -7.87 10.85
C LEU A 58 6.54 -7.76 11.50
N ILE A 59 7.56 -7.71 10.65
CA ILE A 59 8.91 -7.27 11.01
C ILE A 59 9.10 -5.87 10.42
N LEU A 60 9.41 -4.89 11.27
CA LEU A 60 9.60 -3.51 10.84
C LEU A 60 10.95 -3.33 10.14
N SER A 61 10.99 -2.52 9.08
CA SER A 61 12.26 -2.11 8.49
C SER A 61 13.04 -1.16 9.42
N PRO A 62 14.37 -1.06 9.28
CA PRO A 62 15.19 -0.14 10.07
C PRO A 62 14.75 1.33 9.97
N ASP A 63 14.16 1.73 8.84
CA ASP A 63 13.67 3.07 8.53
C ASP A 63 12.14 3.25 8.73
N PHE A 64 11.44 2.30 9.37
CA PHE A 64 9.98 2.38 9.54
C PHE A 64 9.54 3.69 10.24
N LEU A 65 10.11 3.97 11.43
CA LEU A 65 9.80 5.19 12.17
C LEU A 65 10.41 6.44 11.52
N TYR A 66 11.58 6.31 10.89
CA TYR A 66 12.21 7.42 10.17
C TYR A 66 11.35 7.90 8.99
N THR A 67 10.85 6.96 8.17
CA THR A 67 9.94 7.24 7.06
C THR A 67 8.64 7.87 7.56
N LEU A 68 8.04 7.34 8.63
CA LEU A 68 6.84 7.93 9.24
C LEU A 68 7.08 9.35 9.75
N ALA A 69 8.23 9.61 10.40
CA ALA A 69 8.58 10.94 10.89
C ALA A 69 8.71 11.94 9.75
N LEU A 70 9.39 11.57 8.66
CA LEU A 70 9.53 12.42 7.48
C LEU A 70 8.18 12.72 6.80
N LEU A 71 7.29 11.73 6.70
CA LEU A 71 5.97 11.91 6.10
C LEU A 71 4.97 12.64 7.01
N SER A 72 5.23 12.67 8.32
CA SER A 72 4.30 13.22 9.32
C SER A 72 3.93 14.68 9.07
N GLU A 73 4.85 15.49 8.55
CA GLU A 73 4.62 16.91 8.30
C GLU A 73 3.71 17.13 7.08
N THR A 74 3.91 16.39 5.99
CA THR A 74 2.96 16.41 4.85
C THR A 74 1.61 15.86 5.27
N PHE A 75 1.60 14.75 6.02
CA PHE A 75 0.38 14.15 6.55
C PHE A 75 -0.40 15.11 7.46
N ARG A 76 0.29 15.97 8.22
CA ARG A 76 -0.35 17.02 9.05
C ARG A 76 -0.92 18.15 8.20
N LYS A 77 -0.23 18.56 7.15
CA LYS A 77 -0.59 19.70 6.28
C LYS A 77 -1.68 19.40 5.25
N ASP A 78 -1.87 18.12 4.91
CA ASP A 78 -2.85 17.69 3.93
C ASP A 78 -3.91 16.79 4.58
N GLU A 79 -5.11 17.34 4.78
CA GLU A 79 -6.25 16.63 5.36
C GLU A 79 -6.90 15.64 4.40
N THR A 80 -6.53 15.66 3.12
CA THR A 80 -7.01 14.67 2.14
C THR A 80 -6.25 13.34 2.25
N ILE A 81 -5.28 13.23 3.16
CA ILE A 81 -4.57 11.98 3.46
C ILE A 81 -5.10 11.42 4.78
N ASP A 82 -5.72 10.25 4.70
CA ASP A 82 -6.42 9.61 5.82
C ASP A 82 -5.51 8.68 6.64
N ALA A 83 -4.58 8.00 5.96
CA ALA A 83 -3.57 7.16 6.60
C ALA A 83 -2.29 7.07 5.76
N ILE A 84 -1.21 6.61 6.40
CA ILE A 84 0.04 6.21 5.74
C ILE A 84 0.21 4.71 5.96
N GLN A 85 0.18 3.90 4.91
CA GLN A 85 0.45 2.46 4.98
C GLN A 85 1.88 2.16 4.57
N MET A 86 2.53 1.23 5.26
CA MET A 86 3.95 0.90 5.08
C MET A 86 4.19 -0.38 4.29
N TRP A 87 3.11 -1.02 3.84
CA TRP A 87 3.18 -2.18 2.99
C TRP A 87 2.65 -1.86 1.60
N ASN A 88 3.41 -2.27 0.59
CA ASN A 88 3.00 -2.24 -0.80
C ASN A 88 2.97 -3.68 -1.34
N PRO A 89 1.80 -4.20 -1.74
CA PRO A 89 1.66 -5.57 -2.23
C PRO A 89 2.49 -5.85 -3.48
N ASN A 90 2.79 -4.81 -4.26
CA ASN A 90 3.60 -4.85 -5.48
C ASN A 90 5.10 -4.66 -5.23
N SER A 91 5.59 -4.59 -3.99
CA SER A 91 7.03 -4.54 -3.71
C SER A 91 7.72 -5.90 -3.93
N TYR A 92 7.41 -6.63 -5.01
CA TYR A 92 8.11 -7.87 -5.32
C TYR A 92 9.60 -7.63 -5.52
N ASP A 93 10.41 -8.57 -5.04
CA ASP A 93 11.87 -8.49 -5.17
C ASP A 93 12.29 -8.40 -6.65
N SER A 94 11.58 -9.10 -7.53
CA SER A 94 11.78 -9.12 -8.98
C SER A 94 11.51 -7.78 -9.69
N ILE A 95 10.77 -6.86 -9.07
CA ILE A 95 10.46 -5.55 -9.63
C ILE A 95 11.60 -4.56 -9.39
N ASN A 96 12.43 -4.76 -8.36
CA ASN A 96 13.52 -3.83 -8.01
C ASN A 96 13.06 -2.37 -7.86
N GLY A 97 11.98 -2.14 -7.11
CA GLY A 97 11.49 -0.80 -6.80
C GLY A 97 12.49 0.06 -6.01
N SER A 98 12.15 1.35 -5.88
CA SER A 98 12.95 2.39 -5.26
C SER A 98 12.55 2.64 -3.81
N ILE A 99 13.54 2.70 -2.92
CA ILE A 99 13.31 3.10 -1.52
C ILE A 99 13.07 4.62 -1.37
N GLU A 100 13.17 5.40 -2.45
CA GLU A 100 13.06 6.86 -2.39
C GLU A 100 11.64 7.37 -2.68
N LEU A 101 10.78 6.50 -3.21
CA LEU A 101 9.47 6.88 -3.73
C LEU A 101 8.35 6.55 -2.76
N ILE A 102 7.41 7.50 -2.66
CA ILE A 102 6.14 7.38 -1.96
C ILE A 102 5.05 7.77 -2.96
N TYR A 103 3.93 7.07 -2.91
CA TYR A 103 2.77 7.26 -3.77
C TYR A 103 1.56 7.67 -2.95
N ARG A 104 0.67 8.46 -3.56
CA ARG A 104 -0.73 8.48 -3.13
C ARG A 104 -1.45 7.30 -3.77
N VAL A 105 -2.38 6.70 -3.05
CA VAL A 105 -3.26 5.61 -3.50
C VAL A 105 -4.65 5.76 -2.90
N ASP A 106 -5.66 5.24 -3.57
CA ASP A 106 -7.06 5.28 -3.13
C ASP A 106 -7.45 4.01 -2.35
N GLN A 107 -6.57 3.01 -2.34
CA GLN A 107 -6.82 1.70 -1.75
C GLN A 107 -6.02 1.51 -0.46
N PHE A 108 -6.70 1.03 0.59
CA PHE A 108 -6.10 0.76 1.89
C PHE A 108 -5.91 -0.74 2.13
N TYR A 109 -4.66 -1.14 2.34
CA TYR A 109 -4.23 -2.52 2.63
C TYR A 109 -3.60 -2.67 4.01
N GLY A 110 -3.36 -1.54 4.71
CA GLY A 110 -2.84 -1.53 6.06
C GLY A 110 -1.44 -2.11 6.17
N LEU A 111 -1.28 -3.09 7.08
CA LEU A 111 -0.01 -3.71 7.47
C LEU A 111 1.08 -2.69 7.83
N GLY A 112 1.07 -2.25 9.09
CA GLY A 112 1.98 -1.22 9.58
C GLY A 112 1.54 0.14 9.04
N TYR A 113 0.72 0.88 9.78
CA TYR A 113 0.19 2.13 9.26
C TYR A 113 -0.02 3.19 10.34
N LEU A 114 0.10 4.46 9.93
CA LEU A 114 -0.27 5.62 10.73
C LEU A 114 -1.70 6.03 10.36
N LEU A 115 -2.61 5.98 11.33
CA LEU A 115 -4.03 6.25 11.14
C LEU A 115 -4.42 7.59 11.77
N ARG A 116 -5.15 8.42 11.03
CA ARG A 116 -5.75 9.65 11.57
C ARG A 116 -7.00 9.30 12.40
N ARG A 117 -7.15 9.95 13.55
CA ARG A 117 -8.32 9.77 14.42
C ARG A 117 -9.62 10.18 13.76
N SER A 118 -9.63 11.32 13.09
CA SER A 118 -10.83 11.83 12.41
C SER A 118 -11.33 10.85 11.35
N PHE A 119 -10.42 10.16 10.67
CA PHE A 119 -10.78 9.10 9.72
C PHE A 119 -11.38 7.88 10.42
N TYR A 120 -10.75 7.41 11.51
CA TYR A 120 -11.32 6.32 12.34
C TYR A 120 -12.73 6.66 12.84
N GLU A 121 -12.93 7.85 13.41
CA GLU A 121 -14.21 8.28 13.96
C GLU A 121 -15.29 8.41 12.88
N LYS A 122 -14.91 8.86 11.68
CA LYS A 122 -15.83 9.06 10.56
C LYS A 122 -16.25 7.75 9.87
N TYR A 123 -15.31 6.84 9.62
CA TYR A 123 -15.55 5.68 8.74
C TYR A 123 -15.49 4.31 9.43
N ILE A 124 -14.78 4.19 10.56
CA ILE A 124 -14.48 2.88 11.15
C ILE A 124 -15.28 2.65 12.43
N LYS A 125 -15.28 3.61 13.35
CA LYS A 125 -15.77 3.44 14.74
C LYS A 125 -17.16 2.83 14.87
N ASN A 126 -18.10 3.26 14.02
CA ASN A 126 -19.50 2.82 14.07
C ASN A 126 -19.91 1.93 12.88
N SER A 127 -18.99 1.68 11.95
CA SER A 127 -19.25 0.97 10.68
C SER A 127 -18.21 -0.12 10.42
N PHE A 128 -17.56 -0.62 11.47
CA PHE A 128 -16.49 -1.61 11.35
C PHE A 128 -16.93 -2.86 10.59
N LYS A 129 -18.17 -3.34 10.82
CA LYS A 129 -18.72 -4.49 10.10
C LYS A 129 -18.94 -4.23 8.61
N ASP A 130 -19.20 -2.99 8.23
CA ASP A 130 -19.49 -2.60 6.85
C ASP A 130 -18.21 -2.39 6.03
N CYS A 131 -17.24 -1.65 6.57
CA CYS A 131 -15.99 -1.33 5.86
C CYS A 131 -14.89 -2.37 6.04
N CYS A 132 -14.90 -3.06 7.19
CA CYS A 132 -13.69 -3.53 7.84
C CYS A 132 -13.84 -4.94 8.45
N SER A 133 -14.85 -5.70 8.01
CA SER A 133 -15.14 -7.06 8.50
C SER A 133 -14.14 -8.12 8.04
N LYS A 134 -13.34 -7.80 7.01
CA LYS A 134 -12.27 -8.62 6.44
C LYS A 134 -10.91 -8.17 6.95
N ARG A 135 -9.86 -8.97 6.70
CA ARG A 135 -8.48 -8.56 7.03
C ARG A 135 -8.15 -7.27 6.30
N VAL A 136 -7.35 -6.39 6.90
CA VAL A 136 -7.04 -5.07 6.29
C VAL A 136 -6.41 -5.21 4.92
N TRP A 137 -5.55 -6.23 4.74
CA TRP A 137 -4.91 -6.54 3.45
C TRP A 137 -5.87 -7.08 2.39
N GLU A 138 -7.11 -7.45 2.75
CA GLU A 138 -8.20 -7.78 1.81
C GLU A 138 -8.97 -6.52 1.34
N LYS A 139 -8.31 -5.36 1.38
CA LYS A 139 -8.78 -4.07 0.86
C LYS A 139 -10.04 -3.56 1.56
N TRP A 140 -9.84 -2.90 2.69
CA TRP A 140 -10.91 -2.07 3.27
C TRP A 140 -11.28 -0.97 2.29
N THR A 141 -12.59 -0.80 2.06
CA THR A 141 -13.11 0.16 1.09
C THR A 141 -13.85 1.27 1.82
N PHE A 142 -13.56 2.50 1.44
CA PHE A 142 -14.10 3.72 2.02
C PHE A 142 -14.70 4.59 0.91
N SER A 143 -15.13 5.82 1.24
CA SER A 143 -15.65 6.75 0.22
C SER A 143 -14.61 7.06 -0.87
N ASP A 144 -15.07 7.37 -2.08
CA ASP A 144 -14.26 7.68 -3.26
C ASP A 144 -13.27 8.85 -3.10
N THR A 145 -13.40 9.64 -2.02
CA THR A 145 -12.51 10.76 -1.71
C THR A 145 -11.36 10.41 -0.76
N SER A 146 -11.31 9.17 -0.25
CA SER A 146 -10.28 8.75 0.71
C SER A 146 -8.97 8.50 -0.01
N SER A 147 -7.85 8.93 0.58
CA SER A 147 -6.53 8.74 -0.02
C SER A 147 -5.47 8.45 1.03
N PHE A 148 -4.49 7.64 0.64
CA PHE A 148 -3.48 7.10 1.52
C PHE A 148 -2.09 7.29 0.92
N LEU A 149 -1.06 7.34 1.76
CA LEU A 149 0.32 7.26 1.31
C LEU A 149 0.84 5.83 1.40
N MET A 150 1.59 5.39 0.39
CA MET A 150 2.18 4.06 0.31
C MET A 150 3.59 4.14 -0.29
N PRO A 151 4.62 3.53 0.31
CA PRO A 151 5.96 3.52 -0.25
C PRO A 151 6.05 2.56 -1.44
N ASP A 152 6.93 2.84 -2.40
CA ASP A 152 7.17 1.93 -3.53
C ASP A 152 7.80 0.60 -3.07
N VAL A 153 8.80 0.68 -2.19
CA VAL A 153 9.35 -0.47 -1.45
C VAL A 153 8.74 -0.51 -0.06
N SER A 154 8.29 -1.66 0.42
CA SER A 154 7.68 -1.78 1.74
C SER A 154 8.65 -1.41 2.89
N ARG A 155 8.11 -0.85 3.97
CA ARG A 155 8.81 -0.58 5.26
C ARG A 155 8.40 -1.56 6.36
N VAL A 156 7.63 -2.58 6.00
CA VAL A 156 7.39 -3.75 6.82
C VAL A 156 7.55 -4.99 5.98
N PHE A 157 8.12 -6.02 6.58
CA PHE A 157 8.12 -7.37 6.05
C PHE A 157 7.02 -8.17 6.74
N ARG A 158 6.03 -8.61 5.97
CA ARG A 158 4.98 -9.51 6.45
C ARG A 158 5.51 -10.95 6.32
N ARG A 159 5.60 -11.68 7.43
CA ARG A 159 6.06 -13.09 7.44
C ARG A 159 5.23 -13.99 6.50
N PRO A 160 5.80 -14.94 5.75
CA PRO A 160 5.03 -15.86 4.91
C PRO A 160 3.95 -16.62 5.70
N ILE A 161 2.87 -17.01 5.02
CA ILE A 161 1.89 -17.91 5.65
C ILE A 161 2.49 -19.31 5.70
N ASP A 162 2.32 -19.99 6.84
CA ASP A 162 2.65 -21.41 6.98
C ASP A 162 1.91 -22.24 5.91
N GLY A 163 2.68 -22.87 5.01
CA GLY A 163 2.18 -23.58 3.84
C GLY A 163 1.28 -24.77 4.17
N ASN A 164 1.35 -25.30 5.40
CA ASN A 164 0.45 -26.36 5.86
C ASN A 164 -1.00 -25.86 6.11
N ARG A 165 -1.23 -24.54 6.10
CA ARG A 165 -2.51 -23.94 6.51
C ARG A 165 -3.32 -23.33 5.37
N VAL A 166 -2.77 -23.24 4.16
CA VAL A 166 -3.42 -22.48 3.07
C VAL A 166 -3.19 -23.13 1.70
N ASN A 167 -4.21 -23.79 1.17
CA ASN A 167 -4.32 -24.14 -0.26
C ASN A 167 -5.08 -23.01 -0.99
N ASN A 168 -4.47 -21.82 -1.04
CA ASN A 168 -5.07 -20.64 -1.68
C ASN A 168 -4.01 -19.86 -2.45
N ILE A 169 -4.08 -19.96 -3.77
CA ILE A 169 -3.14 -19.33 -4.70
C ILE A 169 -3.06 -17.80 -4.53
N TYR A 170 -4.16 -17.14 -4.15
CA TYR A 170 -4.18 -15.70 -3.90
C TYR A 170 -3.24 -15.36 -2.74
N LEU A 171 -3.37 -16.07 -1.61
CA LEU A 171 -2.56 -15.83 -0.42
C LEU A 171 -1.11 -16.24 -0.61
N GLU A 172 -0.86 -17.33 -1.33
CA GLU A 172 0.50 -17.72 -1.71
C GLU A 172 1.18 -16.64 -2.56
N THR A 173 0.45 -16.10 -3.55
CA THR A 173 0.95 -15.00 -4.40
C THR A 173 1.16 -13.72 -3.57
N LEU A 174 0.25 -13.42 -2.63
CA LEU A 174 0.26 -12.20 -1.83
C LEU A 174 1.30 -12.22 -0.69
N PHE A 175 1.71 -13.38 -0.18
CA PHE A 175 2.56 -13.43 1.01
C PHE A 175 3.76 -14.38 0.95
N ASN A 176 3.73 -15.42 0.11
CA ASN A 176 4.81 -16.42 0.08
C ASN A 176 5.85 -16.12 -1.00
N GLN A 177 5.52 -15.27 -1.97
CA GLN A 177 6.49 -14.69 -2.89
C GLN A 177 7.36 -13.63 -2.22
N LYS A 178 8.66 -13.61 -2.57
CA LYS A 178 9.65 -12.68 -1.99
C LYS A 178 9.31 -11.23 -2.32
N ARG A 179 9.30 -10.39 -1.29
CA ARG A 179 9.12 -8.94 -1.40
C ARG A 179 10.33 -8.19 -0.86
N LYS A 180 10.67 -7.12 -1.55
CA LYS A 180 11.68 -6.17 -1.14
C LYS A 180 11.13 -5.34 0.02
N THR A 181 11.90 -5.29 1.10
CA THR A 181 11.67 -4.41 2.25
C THR A 181 12.90 -3.53 2.41
N SER A 182 12.73 -2.26 2.76
CA SER A 182 13.86 -1.35 2.97
C SER A 182 14.79 -1.90 4.06
N LEU A 183 16.09 -1.89 3.80
CA LEU A 183 17.13 -2.21 4.78
C LEU A 183 18.05 -1.00 5.05
N ASN A 184 17.83 0.12 4.34
CA ASN A 184 18.57 1.35 4.57
C ASN A 184 17.92 2.10 5.75
N PRO A 185 18.63 2.39 6.85
CA PRO A 185 18.07 3.14 7.98
C PRO A 185 17.70 4.59 7.66
N PHE A 186 18.34 5.18 6.64
CA PHE A 186 18.17 6.58 6.24
C PHE A 186 18.00 6.68 4.71
N PRO A 187 16.88 6.19 4.17
CA PRO A 187 16.59 6.32 2.74
C PRO A 187 16.55 7.82 2.35
N PRO A 188 17.06 8.19 1.17
CA PRO A 188 17.05 9.58 0.72
C PRO A 188 15.68 9.97 0.14
N LEU A 189 14.64 9.89 0.99
CA LEU A 189 13.30 10.37 0.65
C LEU A 189 13.37 11.89 0.39
N SER A 190 13.13 12.29 -0.85
CA SER A 190 13.15 13.69 -1.27
C SER A 190 11.76 14.16 -1.71
N ASN A 191 11.55 15.47 -1.72
CA ASN A 191 10.35 16.12 -2.26
C ASN A 191 9.02 15.66 -1.61
N ILE A 192 8.99 15.33 -0.32
CA ILE A 192 7.80 14.85 0.40
C ILE A 192 6.60 15.80 0.34
N ASP A 193 6.84 17.11 0.18
CA ASP A 193 5.76 18.10 0.01
C ASP A 193 5.01 17.95 -1.34
N ILE A 194 5.60 17.27 -2.34
CA ILE A 194 4.91 16.93 -3.60
C ILE A 194 3.75 15.96 -3.39
N LEU A 195 3.72 15.23 -2.27
CA LEU A 195 2.68 14.25 -1.98
C LEU A 195 1.35 14.91 -1.56
N ARG A 196 1.33 16.23 -1.37
CA ARG A 196 0.09 16.97 -1.13
C ARG A 196 -0.79 16.93 -2.39
N LYS A 197 -2.10 16.73 -2.22
CA LYS A 197 -3.03 16.41 -3.31
C LYS A 197 -2.83 17.26 -4.58
N ASP A 198 -2.97 18.58 -4.51
CA ASP A 198 -2.89 19.44 -5.70
C ASP A 198 -1.53 19.37 -6.40
N LYS A 199 -0.46 19.21 -5.61
CA LYS A 199 0.91 19.09 -6.14
C LYS A 199 1.14 17.72 -6.76
N TYR A 200 0.60 16.67 -6.14
CA TYR A 200 0.72 15.30 -6.61
C TYR A 200 -0.06 15.10 -7.90
N ASP A 201 -1.30 15.59 -7.97
CA ASP A 201 -2.15 15.55 -9.17
C ASP A 201 -1.46 16.27 -10.33
N ALA A 202 -0.97 17.49 -10.11
CA ALA A 202 -0.23 18.25 -11.12
C ALA A 202 1.06 17.54 -11.57
N GLN A 203 1.81 16.95 -10.64
CA GLN A 203 3.03 16.21 -10.97
C GLN A 203 2.74 14.93 -11.74
N LEU A 204 1.67 14.19 -11.40
CA LEU A 204 1.27 12.99 -12.12
C LEU A 204 0.91 13.32 -13.57
N THR A 205 0.07 14.32 -13.80
CA THR A 205 -0.30 14.75 -15.15
C THR A 205 0.94 15.21 -15.93
N LYS A 206 1.83 16.00 -15.31
CA LYS A 206 3.08 16.43 -15.94
C LYS A 206 3.96 15.25 -16.33
N SER A 207 4.19 14.30 -15.41
CA SER A 207 5.01 13.11 -15.65
C SER A 207 4.42 12.24 -16.76
N ALA A 208 3.11 11.98 -16.72
CA ALA A 208 2.39 11.18 -17.70
C ALA A 208 2.49 11.79 -19.12
N ASN A 209 2.33 13.12 -19.24
CA ASN A 209 2.43 13.81 -20.53
C ASN A 209 3.85 13.84 -21.10
N SER A 210 4.87 13.78 -20.24
CA SER A 210 6.28 13.71 -20.66
C SER A 210 6.79 12.27 -20.89
N ALA A 211 5.98 11.26 -20.55
CA ALA A 211 6.37 9.87 -20.59
C ALA A 211 6.41 9.33 -22.02
N THR A 212 7.29 8.36 -22.27
CA THR A 212 7.33 7.65 -23.54
C THR A 212 6.18 6.64 -23.61
N LEU A 213 5.32 6.79 -24.61
CA LEU A 213 4.17 5.90 -24.82
C LEU A 213 4.60 4.50 -25.26
N ILE A 214 4.18 3.49 -24.49
CA ILE A 214 4.26 2.08 -24.87
C ILE A 214 3.06 1.75 -25.76
N LYS A 215 3.32 1.61 -27.07
CA LYS A 215 2.24 1.39 -28.07
C LYS A 215 1.57 0.02 -27.97
N SER A 216 2.28 -1.02 -27.52
CA SER A 216 1.73 -2.38 -27.45
C SER A 216 2.47 -3.25 -26.45
N LEU A 217 1.71 -4.05 -25.71
CA LEU A 217 2.20 -5.07 -24.78
C LEU A 217 1.87 -6.51 -25.22
N LYS A 218 1.34 -6.70 -26.45
CA LYS A 218 0.93 -8.03 -26.97
C LYS A 218 2.02 -9.10 -26.93
N LYS A 219 3.30 -8.70 -27.01
CA LYS A 219 4.44 -9.64 -26.95
C LYS A 219 4.72 -10.19 -25.55
N CYS A 220 4.26 -9.51 -24.50
CA CYS A 220 4.42 -9.96 -23.12
C CYS A 220 3.37 -11.01 -22.72
N GLU A 221 2.30 -11.17 -23.50
CA GLU A 221 1.27 -12.19 -23.28
C GLU A 221 1.69 -13.59 -23.74
N THR A 222 2.74 -13.70 -24.58
CA THR A 222 3.03 -14.93 -25.36
C THR A 222 4.44 -15.49 -25.20
N ILE A 223 5.38 -14.73 -24.64
CA ILE A 223 6.78 -15.16 -24.43
C ILE A 223 7.22 -14.65 -23.06
N ASP A 224 8.11 -15.38 -22.37
CA ASP A 224 8.89 -14.99 -21.18
C ASP A 224 9.74 -13.68 -21.35
N ASN A 225 9.35 -12.83 -22.30
CA ASN A 225 9.93 -11.54 -22.57
C ASN A 225 9.35 -10.51 -21.61
N ASN A 226 10.13 -10.29 -20.57
CA ASN A 226 10.02 -9.17 -19.66
C ASN A 226 9.95 -7.84 -20.44
N VAL A 227 9.04 -6.94 -20.06
CA VAL A 227 8.83 -5.63 -20.71
C VAL A 227 10.14 -4.85 -20.88
N TYR A 228 11.15 -5.07 -20.04
CA TYR A 228 12.46 -4.43 -20.14
C TYR A 228 13.17 -4.70 -21.48
N ASN A 229 13.00 -5.88 -22.09
CA ASN A 229 13.59 -6.17 -23.41
C ASN A 229 12.96 -5.33 -24.54
N LEU A 230 11.70 -4.90 -24.37
CA LEU A 230 11.01 -4.02 -25.31
C LEU A 230 11.45 -2.56 -25.16
N ILE A 231 11.95 -2.18 -23.97
CA ILE A 231 12.28 -0.81 -23.61
C ILE A 231 13.76 -0.49 -23.86
N GLU A 232 14.67 -1.41 -23.51
CA GLU A 232 16.12 -1.21 -23.59
C GLU A 232 16.63 -0.99 -25.02
N ASN A 233 15.92 -1.49 -26.02
CA ASN A 233 16.37 -1.43 -27.40
C ASN A 233 16.12 -0.09 -28.10
N GLN A 234 15.38 0.87 -27.50
CA GLN A 234 14.89 2.04 -28.27
C GLN A 234 14.79 3.39 -27.56
N ASN A 235 15.08 3.52 -26.25
CA ASN A 235 14.73 4.77 -25.54
C ASN A 235 15.81 5.31 -24.60
N THR A 236 16.06 6.63 -24.69
CA THR A 236 16.81 7.42 -23.69
C THR A 236 15.94 7.86 -22.50
N SER A 237 14.64 7.54 -22.53
CA SER A 237 13.70 7.90 -21.48
C SER A 237 13.77 6.91 -20.33
N ASP A 238 13.66 7.43 -19.10
CA ASP A 238 13.51 6.63 -17.90
C ASP A 238 12.04 6.60 -17.41
N THR A 239 11.10 7.19 -18.15
CA THR A 239 9.68 7.27 -17.77
C THR A 239 8.75 6.82 -18.91
N PHE A 240 7.87 5.88 -18.61
CA PHE A 240 7.00 5.21 -19.58
C PHE A 240 5.54 5.25 -19.17
N ILE A 241 4.67 5.39 -20.17
CA ILE A 241 3.21 5.35 -19.99
C ILE A 241 2.60 4.27 -20.87
N TYR A 242 1.64 3.53 -20.32
CA TYR A 242 0.75 2.67 -21.06
C TYR A 242 -0.70 3.01 -20.72
N VAL A 243 -1.54 3.20 -21.74
CA VAL A 243 -2.94 3.55 -21.53
C VAL A 243 -3.81 2.32 -21.71
N TYR A 244 -4.50 1.89 -20.65
CA TYR A 244 -5.44 0.76 -20.70
C TYR A 244 -6.88 1.26 -20.87
N HIS A 245 -7.68 0.47 -21.59
CA HIS A 245 -9.08 0.82 -21.84
C HIS A 245 -9.94 0.71 -20.58
N GLN A 246 -10.87 1.65 -20.42
CA GLN A 246 -11.84 1.68 -19.34
C GLN A 246 -13.25 1.96 -19.89
N GLY A 247 -14.20 1.04 -19.67
CA GLY A 247 -15.62 1.28 -19.91
C GLY A 247 -16.23 2.28 -18.92
N SER A 248 -15.72 2.30 -17.69
CA SER A 248 -16.07 3.28 -16.63
C SER A 248 -14.83 3.59 -15.78
N LEU A 249 -14.86 4.62 -14.93
CA LEU A 249 -13.72 4.99 -14.08
C LEU A 249 -13.21 3.82 -13.20
N ASN A 250 -14.13 2.95 -12.76
CA ASN A 250 -13.83 1.80 -11.92
C ASN A 250 -13.55 0.51 -12.71
N ASP A 251 -13.67 0.55 -14.04
CA ASP A 251 -13.33 -0.60 -14.88
C ASP A 251 -11.82 -0.76 -14.94
N VAL A 252 -11.34 -1.89 -14.43
CA VAL A 252 -9.93 -2.27 -14.40
C VAL A 252 -9.68 -3.59 -15.13
N THR A 253 -10.67 -4.09 -15.88
CA THR A 253 -10.64 -5.41 -16.51
C THR A 253 -9.47 -5.53 -17.49
N SER A 254 -9.24 -4.48 -18.30
CA SER A 254 -8.12 -4.44 -19.25
C SER A 254 -6.75 -4.30 -18.57
N LEU A 255 -6.69 -3.90 -17.30
CA LEU A 255 -5.44 -3.76 -16.55
C LEU A 255 -4.93 -5.11 -16.04
N LEU A 256 -5.81 -6.05 -15.68
CA LEU A 256 -5.45 -7.36 -15.12
C LEU A 256 -4.37 -8.12 -15.94
N PRO A 257 -4.54 -8.38 -17.25
CA PRO A 257 -3.52 -9.11 -18.02
C PRO A 257 -2.18 -8.36 -18.13
N ILE A 258 -2.20 -7.03 -17.98
CA ILE A 258 -1.01 -6.18 -18.06
C ILE A 258 -0.13 -6.33 -16.81
N LEU A 259 -0.72 -6.58 -15.64
CA LEU A 259 0.02 -6.68 -14.36
C LEU A 259 1.13 -7.75 -14.44
N SER A 260 0.82 -8.90 -15.03
CA SER A 260 1.76 -10.01 -15.22
C SER A 260 2.94 -9.63 -16.11
N CYS A 261 2.75 -8.75 -17.11
CA CYS A 261 3.82 -8.28 -17.99
C CYS A 261 4.93 -7.56 -17.19
N PHE A 262 4.55 -6.93 -16.09
CA PHE A 262 5.44 -6.20 -15.19
C PHE A 262 5.78 -6.97 -13.90
N LYS A 263 5.36 -8.23 -13.79
CA LYS A 263 5.52 -9.07 -12.59
C LYS A 263 4.89 -8.46 -11.33
N LEU A 264 3.84 -7.66 -11.50
CA LEU A 264 3.01 -7.10 -10.43
C LEU A 264 2.04 -8.18 -9.91
N PHE A 265 1.30 -7.85 -8.85
CA PHE A 265 0.30 -8.77 -8.30
C PHE A 265 -0.79 -9.04 -9.35
N PRO A 266 -0.98 -10.29 -9.81
CA PRO A 266 -1.75 -10.55 -11.03
C PRO A 266 -3.26 -10.74 -10.79
N HIS A 267 -3.69 -10.93 -9.53
CA HIS A 267 -5.09 -11.28 -9.23
C HIS A 267 -6.02 -10.06 -9.20
N GLU A 268 -5.49 -8.87 -8.90
CA GLU A 268 -6.21 -7.61 -8.95
C GLU A 268 -5.23 -6.43 -9.00
N PRO A 269 -5.63 -5.26 -9.53
CA PRO A 269 -4.81 -4.07 -9.47
C PRO A 269 -4.77 -3.50 -8.05
N LEU A 270 -3.56 -3.38 -7.52
CA LEU A 270 -3.32 -2.86 -6.19
C LEU A 270 -2.46 -1.60 -6.22
N GLY A 271 -2.85 -0.56 -5.49
CA GLY A 271 -2.12 0.70 -5.42
C GLY A 271 -2.50 1.71 -6.49
N LEU A 272 -3.76 1.71 -6.94
CA LEU A 272 -4.29 2.71 -7.86
C LEU A 272 -4.48 4.07 -7.18
N TYR A 273 -4.31 5.14 -7.95
CA TYR A 273 -4.73 6.49 -7.63
C TYR A 273 -5.43 7.09 -8.84
N HIS A 274 -6.73 7.34 -8.73
CA HIS A 274 -7.57 7.87 -9.81
C HIS A 274 -7.44 7.10 -11.14
N GLY A 275 -7.39 5.77 -11.07
CA GLY A 275 -7.22 4.90 -12.24
C GLY A 275 -5.80 4.89 -12.82
N ILE A 276 -4.80 5.31 -12.04
CA ILE A 276 -3.38 5.25 -12.42
C ILE A 276 -2.66 4.28 -11.47
N LEU A 277 -2.02 3.26 -12.03
CA LEU A 277 -1.07 2.43 -11.29
C LEU A 277 0.36 2.92 -11.59
N ARG A 278 1.08 3.31 -10.54
CA ARG A 278 2.46 3.78 -10.63
C ARG A 278 3.38 2.85 -9.85
N PHE A 279 4.53 2.53 -10.43
CA PHE A 279 5.60 1.78 -9.77
C PHE A 279 6.95 2.14 -10.41
N SER A 280 8.04 1.80 -9.73
CA SER A 280 9.37 1.87 -10.33
C SER A 280 9.99 0.49 -10.46
N SER A 281 10.91 0.37 -11.41
CA SER A 281 11.76 -0.82 -11.56
C SER A 281 13.12 -0.42 -12.06
N ASN A 282 14.15 -0.74 -11.27
CA ASN A 282 15.51 -0.28 -11.51
C ASN A 282 15.55 1.25 -11.63
N LYS A 283 15.91 1.77 -12.80
CA LYS A 283 15.91 3.21 -13.11
C LYS A 283 14.62 3.71 -13.76
N TYR A 284 13.70 2.82 -14.12
CA TYR A 284 12.52 3.14 -14.91
C TYR A 284 11.31 3.46 -14.01
N HIS A 285 10.51 4.43 -14.45
CA HIS A 285 9.22 4.76 -13.85
C HIS A 285 8.08 4.41 -14.81
N PHE A 286 7.09 3.70 -14.31
CA PHE A 286 5.95 3.24 -15.10
C PHE A 286 4.65 3.86 -14.62
N TYR A 287 3.82 4.26 -15.59
CA TYR A 287 2.48 4.77 -15.38
C TYR A 287 1.51 3.95 -16.23
N LEU A 288 0.72 3.08 -15.61
CA LEU A 288 -0.38 2.38 -16.27
C LEU A 288 -1.65 3.19 -16.02
N VAL A 289 -2.13 3.89 -17.05
CA VAL A 289 -3.15 4.93 -16.93
C VAL A 289 -4.45 4.47 -17.58
N GLY A 290 -5.55 4.55 -16.85
CA GLY A 290 -6.86 4.23 -17.40
C GLY A 290 -7.37 5.32 -18.33
N SER A 291 -7.98 4.94 -19.46
CA SER A 291 -8.49 5.88 -20.47
C SER A 291 -9.64 6.78 -19.99
N LYS A 292 -10.18 6.54 -18.80
CA LYS A 292 -11.21 7.37 -18.15
C LYS A 292 -10.69 8.06 -16.89
N SER A 293 -9.40 7.94 -16.58
CA SER A 293 -8.77 8.63 -15.46
C SER A 293 -8.94 10.14 -15.61
N PRO A 294 -9.35 10.87 -14.56
CA PRO A 294 -9.48 12.33 -14.60
C PRO A 294 -8.12 13.04 -14.74
N LEU A 295 -7.02 12.33 -14.46
CA LEU A 295 -5.66 12.87 -14.56
C LEU A 295 -5.00 12.58 -15.92
N TYR A 296 -5.66 11.81 -16.78
CA TYR A 296 -5.21 11.55 -18.14
C TYR A 296 -5.68 12.66 -19.08
N ILE A 297 -4.72 13.40 -19.65
CA ILE A 297 -4.97 14.35 -20.74
C ILE A 297 -4.56 13.63 -22.01
N ASN A 298 -5.47 13.49 -22.98
CA ASN A 298 -5.24 12.75 -24.23
C ASN A 298 -3.86 13.04 -24.82
N VAL A 299 -2.98 12.02 -24.79
CA VAL A 299 -1.67 12.01 -25.44
C VAL A 299 -1.82 11.60 -26.90
#